data_AF-K9RTH0-F1
#
_entry.id   AF-K9RTH0-F1
#
_cell.length_a   1.000
_cell.length_b   1.000
_cell.length_c   1.000
_cell.angle_alpha   90.00
_cell.angle_beta   90.00
_cell.angle_gamma   90.00
#
_symmetry.space_group_name_H-M   'P 1'
#
loop_
_entity.id
_entity.type
_entity.pdbx_description
1 polymer ?
#
loop_
_entity_poly.entity_id
_entity_poly.type
_entity_poly.pdbx_seq_one_letter_code
_entity_poly.pdbx_strand_id
1 'polypeptide(L)' 'MAIALYMDVHIPQAITDQLRRKGVDVLTAVDDETNQMPDEQLLGRLQASEGKFWLNN' A
#
# COMPACT_ATOMS: atom_id res chain seq x y z
N MET A 1 -17.44 3.20 -6.02
CA MET A 1 -16.58 2.28 -5.23
C MET A 1 -15.16 2.77 -5.42
N ALA A 2 -14.53 3.30 -4.37
CA ALA A 2 -13.15 3.77 -4.48
C ALA A 2 -12.23 2.54 -4.51
N ILE A 3 -11.36 2.46 -5.52
CA ILE A 3 -10.30 1.46 -5.55
C ILE A 3 -9.22 1.93 -4.57
N ALA A 4 -8.85 1.09 -3.61
CA ALA A 4 -7.73 1.35 -2.72
C ALA A 4 -6.43 0.91 -3.42
N LEU A 5 -5.48 1.83 -3.54
CA LEU A 5 -4.17 1.57 -4.13
C LEU A 5 -3.09 1.70 -3.06
N TYR A 6 -2.14 0.77 -3.09
CA TYR A 6 -0.92 0.85 -2.32
C TYR A 6 0.22 1.41 -3.19
N MET A 7 0.88 2.48 -2.75
CA MET A 7 1.94 3.16 -3.50
C MET A 7 3.29 2.92 -2.84
N ASP A 8 4.22 2.39 -3.62
CA ASP A 8 5.60 2.20 -3.20
C ASP A 8 6.38 3.53 -3.09
N VAL A 9 7.47 3.54 -2.33
CA VAL A 9 8.33 4.74 -2.11
C VAL A 9 8.93 5.30 -3.40
N HIS A 10 9.10 4.47 -4.43
CA HIS A 10 9.66 4.91 -5.71
C HIS A 10 8.63 5.63 -6.59
N ILE A 11 7.35 5.63 -6.22
CA ILE A 11 6.31 6.36 -6.95
C ILE A 11 6.42 7.87 -6.65
N PRO A 12 6.54 8.73 -7.68
CA PRO A 12 6.56 10.16 -7.47
C PRO A 12 5.30 10.68 -6.78
N GLN A 13 5.48 11.55 -5.78
CA GLN A 13 4.39 12.15 -4.99
C GLN A 13 3.30 12.80 -5.87
N ALA A 14 3.68 13.41 -6.99
CA ALA A 14 2.73 14.04 -7.91
C ALA A 14 1.68 13.05 -8.47
N ILE A 15 2.02 11.77 -8.63
CA ILE A 15 1.08 10.74 -9.09
C ILE A 15 0.07 10.42 -7.98
N THR A 16 0.57 10.17 -6.77
CA THR A 16 -0.23 9.95 -5.55
C THR A 16 -1.22 11.09 -5.32
N ASP A 17 -0.75 12.34 -5.42
CA ASP A 17 -1.58 13.53 -5.20
C ASP A 17 -2.70 13.65 -6.24
N GLN A 18 -2.43 13.35 -7.51
CA GLN A 18 -3.45 13.39 -8.56
C GLN A 18 -4.48 12.28 -8.41
N LEU A 19 -4.08 11.09 -7.96
CA LEU A 19 -4.99 9.98 -7.67
C LEU A 19 -5.92 10.33 -6.50
N ARG A 20 -5.38 10.87 -5.41
CA ARG A 20 -6.16 11.35 -4.27
C ARG A 20 -7.16 12.43 -4.67
N ARG A 21 -6.76 13.39 -5.51
CA ARG A 21 -7.65 14.43 -6.07
C ARG A 21 -8.79 13.86 -6.92
N LYS A 22 -8.57 12.73 -7.58
CA LYS A 22 -9.59 12.01 -8.36
C LYS A 22 -10.51 11.15 -7.49
N GLY A 23 -10.35 11.17 -6.16
CA GLY A 23 -11.17 10.39 -5.23
C GLY A 23 -10.76 8.91 -5.13
N VAL A 24 -9.54 8.58 -5.55
CA VAL A 24 -8.95 7.25 -5.35
C VAL A 24 -8.39 7.19 -3.93
N ASP A 25 -8.67 6.09 -3.24
CA ASP A 25 -8.08 5.85 -1.93
C ASP A 25 -6.64 5.35 -2.12
N VAL A 26 -5.67 6.04 -1.50
CA VAL A 26 -4.25 5.77 -1.71
C VAL A 26 -3.52 5.73 -0.39
N LEU A 27 -2.98 4.55 -0.07
CA LEU A 27 -2.08 4.31 1.04
C LEU A 27 -0.65 4.25 0.50
N THR A 28 0.25 5.11 0.98
CA THR A 28 1.66 5.04 0.57
C THR A 28 2.48 4.20 1.54
N ALA A 29 3.61 3.65 1.08
CA ALA A 29 4.57 2.98 1.95
C ALA A 29 5.11 3.88 3.07
N VAL A 30 5.09 5.21 2.88
CA VAL A 30 5.41 6.17 3.94
C VAL A 30 4.28 6.24 4.97
N ASP A 31 3.03 6.28 4.53
CA ASP A 31 1.85 6.28 5.42
C ASP A 31 1.72 4.95 6.20
N ASP A 32 2.18 3.83 5.64
CA ASP A 32 2.20 2.50 6.29
C ASP A 32 3.52 2.22 7.05
N GLU A 33 4.39 3.23 7.21
CA GLU A 33 5.68 3.13 7.90
C GLU A 33 6.61 2.01 7.36
N THR A 34 6.39 1.59 6.11
CA THR A 34 7.17 0.54 5.43
C THR A 34 8.20 1.09 4.47
N ASN A 35 8.32 2.41 4.37
CA ASN A 35 9.22 3.09 3.46
C ASN A 35 10.71 2.80 3.68
N GLN A 36 11.09 2.19 4.79
CA GLN A 36 12.45 1.74 5.09
C GLN A 36 12.54 0.21 5.27
N MET A 37 11.43 -0.50 5.03
CA MET A 37 11.33 -1.93 5.22
C MET A 37 11.96 -2.68 4.04
N PRO A 38 12.88 -3.61 4.27
CA PRO A 38 13.43 -4.44 3.21
C PRO A 38 12.35 -5.29 2.53
N ASP A 39 12.46 -5.49 1.21
CA ASP A 39 11.53 -6.27 0.41
C ASP A 39 11.25 -7.66 0.99
N GLU A 40 12.25 -8.32 1.57
CA GLU A 40 12.12 -9.64 2.22
C GLU A 40 11.15 -9.61 3.42
N GLN A 41 11.14 -8.51 4.18
CA GLN A 41 10.22 -8.30 5.30
C GLN A 41 8.82 -7.92 4.82
N LEU A 42 8.72 -7.14 3.74
CA LEU A 42 7.44 -6.87 3.06
C LEU A 42 6.82 -8.16 2.53
N LEU A 43 7.62 -9.03 1.90
CA LEU A 43 7.18 -10.34 1.41
C LEU A 43 6.70 -11.23 2.57
N GLY A 44 7.43 -11.23 3.68
CA GLY A 44 7.04 -11.93 4.90
C GLY A 44 5.73 -11.41 5.51
N ARG A 45 5.48 -10.08 5.50
CA ARG A 45 4.20 -9.49 5.93
C ARG A 45 3.05 -9.96 5.05
N LEU A 46 3.24 -9.99 3.73
CA LEU A 46 2.24 -10.49 2.80
C LEU A 46 1.93 -11.97 3.06
N GLN A 47 2.95 -12.81 3.16
CA GLN A 47 2.79 -14.25 3.44
C GLN A 47 2.14 -14.52 4.80
N ALA A 48 2.47 -13.74 5.85
CA ALA A 48 1.81 -13.83 7.15
C ALA A 48 0.35 -13.34 7.10
N SER A 49 0.04 -12.38 6.22
CA SER A 49 -1.30 -11.85 6.00
C SER A 49 -2.18 -12.76 5.13
N GLU A 50 -1.62 -13.56 4.22
CA GLU A 50 -2.40 -14.49 3.39
C GLU A 50 -3.16 -15.54 4.22
N GLY A 51 -2.71 -15.82 5.44
CA GLY A 51 -3.43 -16.68 6.39
C GLY A 51 -4.58 -16.00 7.16
N LYS A 52 -4.70 -14.67 7.12
CA LYS A 52 -5.73 -13.91 7.88
C LYS A 52 -6.59 -12.99 7.03
N PHE A 53 -6.06 -12.46 5.92
CA PHE A 53 -6.71 -11.46 5.08
C PHE A 53 -7.86 -12.06 4.25
N TRP A 54 -7.79 -13.34 3.89
CA TRP A 54 -8.84 -14.05 3.15
C TRP A 54 -9.93 -14.68 4.04
N LEU A 55 -9.78 -14.69 5.37
CA LEU A 55 -10.72 -15.34 6.29
C LEU A 55 -11.81 -14.40 6.86
N ASN A 56 -11.76 -13.11 6.55
CA ASN A 56 -12.82 -12.17 6.92
C ASN A 56 -13.38 -11.48 5.67
N ASN A 57 -14.18 -12.22 4.89
CA ASN A 57 -15.21 -11.64 4.04
C ASN A 57 -16.41 -12.59 3.97
#